data_AF-A0A3S3QBM1-F1
#
_entry.id   AF-A0A3S3QBM1-F1
#
_cell.length_a   1.000
_cell.length_b   1.000
_cell.length_c   1.000
_cell.angle_alpha   90.00
_cell.angle_beta   90.00
_cell.angle_gamma   90.00
#
_symmetry.space_group_name_H-M   'P 1'
#
loop_
_entity.id
_entity.type
_entity.pdbx_description
1 polymer ?
#
loop_
_entity_poly.entity_id
_entity_poly.type
_entity_poly.pdbx_seq_one_letter_code
_entity_poly.pdbx_strand_id
1 'polypeptide(L)'
;MLYLVLVEFGIYWAHRELHDIKPLYKHLHATHHMYNKQNTISPFAGMALHPLDGILQAAPHVIALFIVPTHFMTHLVLLFCDGVWTTNIHDCIHGKVWPIMGAGYHSIHHTTYRHNYGHYTVWMDWMFGTLCHPEVDSKKLA
;
A
#
# COMPACT_ATOMS: atom_id res chain seq x y z
N MET A 1 18.95 2.33 0.80
CA MET A 1 18.09 3.54 0.67
C MET A 1 17.55 3.69 -0.74
N LEU A 2 18.39 3.74 -1.80
CA LEU A 2 17.90 3.84 -3.20
C LEU A 2 16.92 2.71 -3.59
N TYR A 3 17.19 1.46 -3.19
CA TYR A 3 16.28 0.33 -3.41
C TYR A 3 14.85 0.62 -2.89
N LEU A 4 14.73 1.08 -1.64
CA LEU A 4 13.43 1.37 -1.03
C LEU A 4 12.72 2.52 -1.72
N VAL A 5 13.45 3.53 -2.20
CA VAL A 5 12.87 4.64 -2.98
C VAL A 5 12.26 4.14 -4.29
N LEU A 6 12.95 3.24 -4.99
CA LEU A 6 12.42 2.65 -6.23
C LEU A 6 11.20 1.76 -5.98
N VAL A 7 11.24 0.96 -4.91
CA VAL A 7 10.11 0.12 -4.48
C VAL A 7 8.91 0.98 -4.14
N GLU A 8 9.09 1.99 -3.30
CA GLU A 8 8.04 2.93 -2.89
C GLU A 8 7.40 3.64 -4.10
N PHE A 9 8.23 4.12 -5.03
CA PHE A 9 7.76 4.71 -6.28
C PHE A 9 6.94 3.72 -7.12
N GLY A 10 7.48 2.50 -7.31
CA GLY A 10 6.84 1.48 -8.13
C GLY A 10 5.54 0.96 -7.54
N ILE A 11 5.49 0.75 -6.22
CA ILE A 11 4.28 0.29 -5.53
C ILE A 11 3.20 1.34 -5.59
N TYR A 12 3.53 2.62 -5.36
CA TYR A 12 2.55 3.70 -5.47
C TYR A 12 1.84 3.69 -6.83
N TRP A 13 2.61 3.58 -7.93
CA TRP A 13 2.02 3.55 -9.27
C TRP A 13 1.28 2.26 -9.57
N ALA A 14 1.83 1.09 -9.21
CA ALA A 14 1.14 -0.17 -9.39
C ALA A 14 -0.22 -0.18 -8.66
N HIS A 15 -0.22 0.30 -7.41
CA HIS A 15 -1.40 0.38 -6.58
C HIS A 15 -2.42 1.40 -7.12
N ARG A 16 -1.96 2.59 -7.51
CA ARG A 16 -2.82 3.61 -8.10
C ARG A 16 -3.43 3.14 -9.44
N GLU A 17 -2.66 2.49 -10.30
CA GLU A 17 -3.15 1.95 -11.57
C GLU A 17 -4.18 0.82 -11.37
N LEU A 18 -4.01 0.00 -10.33
CA LEU A 18 -5.01 -0.99 -9.93
C LEU A 18 -6.36 -0.35 -9.59
N HIS A 19 -6.39 0.91 -9.14
CA HIS A 19 -7.62 1.68 -8.93
C HIS A 19 -8.10 2.44 -10.17
N ASP A 20 -7.20 3.15 -10.83
CA ASP A 20 -7.54 4.07 -11.93
C ASP A 20 -7.95 3.31 -13.21
N ILE A 21 -7.37 2.13 -13.46
CA ILE A 21 -7.67 1.30 -14.62
C ILE A 21 -8.82 0.35 -14.29
N LYS A 22 -10.04 0.68 -14.78
CA LYS A 22 -11.29 -0.07 -14.53
C LYS A 22 -11.19 -1.61 -14.58
N PRO A 23 -10.60 -2.23 -15.63
CA PRO A 23 -10.50 -3.69 -15.66
C PRO A 23 -9.56 -4.26 -14.58
N LEU A 24 -8.50 -3.55 -14.22
CA LEU A 24 -7.60 -3.97 -13.14
C LEU A 24 -8.31 -3.92 -11.80
N TYR A 25 -9.03 -2.83 -11.51
CA TYR A 25 -9.83 -2.73 -10.29
C TYR A 25 -10.84 -3.85 -10.21
N LYS A 26 -11.69 -3.98 -11.24
CA LYS A 26 -12.84 -4.90 -11.22
C LYS A 26 -12.43 -6.36 -11.01
N HIS A 27 -11.33 -6.80 -11.64
CA HIS A 27 -10.98 -8.23 -11.66
C HIS A 27 -9.85 -8.61 -10.71
N LEU A 28 -8.98 -7.66 -10.34
CA LEU A 28 -7.81 -7.96 -9.50
C LEU A 28 -7.98 -7.38 -8.10
N HIS A 29 -8.31 -6.09 -8.00
CA HIS A 29 -8.19 -5.34 -6.76
C HIS A 29 -9.50 -5.23 -5.96
N ALA A 30 -10.66 -5.39 -6.61
CA ALA A 30 -11.97 -5.32 -5.95
C ALA A 30 -12.14 -6.38 -4.85
N THR A 31 -11.52 -7.56 -5.00
CA THR A 31 -11.53 -8.61 -3.97
C THR A 31 -10.84 -8.16 -2.69
N HIS A 32 -9.70 -7.49 -2.82
CA HIS A 32 -8.98 -6.90 -1.69
C HIS A 32 -9.82 -5.81 -1.01
N HIS A 33 -10.48 -4.97 -1.81
CA HIS A 33 -11.34 -3.90 -1.33
C HIS A 33 -12.72 -4.32 -0.83
N MET A 34 -13.07 -5.60 -0.92
CA MET A 34 -14.29 -6.10 -0.30
C MET A 34 -14.23 -5.98 1.24
N TYR A 35 -13.02 -5.93 1.80
CA TYR A 35 -12.75 -5.63 3.20
C TYR A 35 -12.68 -4.12 3.45
N ASN A 36 -13.82 -3.42 3.43
CA ASN A 36 -13.88 -1.95 3.48
C ASN A 36 -14.54 -1.38 4.75
N LYS A 37 -14.86 -2.23 5.72
CA LYS A 37 -15.41 -1.81 7.01
C LYS A 37 -14.36 -2.04 8.09
N GLN A 38 -14.40 -1.23 9.13
CA GLN A 38 -13.43 -1.34 10.23
C GLN A 38 -13.43 -2.73 10.91
N ASN A 39 -14.55 -3.46 10.86
CA ASN A 39 -14.65 -4.81 11.38
C ASN A 39 -14.26 -5.91 10.36
N THR A 40 -14.01 -5.55 9.10
CA THR A 40 -13.60 -6.49 8.04
C THR A 40 -12.17 -6.26 7.57
N ILE A 41 -11.64 -5.03 7.68
CA ILE A 41 -10.22 -4.72 7.53
C ILE A 41 -9.48 -5.36 8.72
N SER A 42 -8.70 -6.39 8.43
CA SER A 42 -7.92 -7.14 9.42
C SER A 42 -6.53 -7.42 8.88
N PRO A 43 -5.55 -7.77 9.74
CA PRO A 43 -4.20 -8.11 9.28
C PRO A 43 -4.18 -9.18 8.18
N PHE A 44 -5.11 -10.13 8.21
CA PHE A 44 -5.27 -11.16 7.18
C PHE A 44 -5.87 -10.64 5.87
N ALA A 45 -6.70 -9.59 5.92
CA ALA A 45 -7.24 -8.94 4.72
C ALA A 45 -6.13 -8.32 3.86
N GLY A 46 -5.02 -7.88 4.48
CA GLY A 46 -3.83 -7.42 3.77
C GLY A 46 -3.18 -8.49 2.87
N MET A 47 -3.36 -9.77 3.23
CA MET A 47 -2.86 -10.90 2.45
C MET A 47 -3.92 -11.53 1.54
N ALA A 48 -5.17 -11.05 1.60
CA ALA A 48 -6.30 -11.57 0.82
C ALA A 48 -6.39 -10.87 -0.55
N LEU A 49 -5.36 -11.09 -1.38
CA LEU A 49 -5.19 -10.48 -2.70
C LEU A 49 -5.47 -11.49 -3.81
N HIS A 50 -5.94 -11.01 -4.97
CA HIS A 50 -5.86 -11.82 -6.18
C HIS A 50 -4.37 -12.10 -6.51
N PRO A 51 -3.98 -13.30 -6.97
CA PRO A 51 -2.55 -13.61 -7.20
C PRO A 51 -1.83 -12.59 -8.10
N LEU A 52 -2.49 -12.14 -9.18
CA LEU A 52 -1.93 -11.11 -10.05
C LEU A 52 -1.83 -9.72 -9.39
N ASP A 53 -2.72 -9.39 -8.46
CA ASP A 53 -2.63 -8.15 -7.68
C ASP A 53 -1.37 -8.19 -6.81
N GLY A 54 -1.18 -9.28 -6.06
CA GLY A 54 0.04 -9.49 -5.26
C GLY A 54 1.33 -9.48 -6.10
N ILE A 55 1.32 -10.07 -7.30
CA ILE A 55 2.47 -10.01 -8.21
C ILE A 55 2.75 -8.57 -8.66
N LEU A 56 1.73 -7.80 -9.02
CA LEU A 56 1.90 -6.41 -9.45
C LEU A 56 2.45 -5.53 -8.33
N GLN A 57 1.98 -5.72 -7.09
CA GLN A 57 2.49 -5.00 -5.93
C GLN A 57 3.91 -5.46 -5.52
N ALA A 58 4.28 -6.73 -5.76
CA ALA A 58 5.63 -7.23 -5.48
C ALA A 58 6.65 -6.92 -6.59
N ALA A 59 6.21 -6.73 -7.85
CA ALA A 59 7.08 -6.53 -9.00
C ALA A 59 8.13 -5.41 -8.84
N PRO A 60 7.84 -4.25 -8.20
CA PRO A 60 8.84 -3.23 -7.91
C PRO A 60 10.07 -3.73 -7.15
N HIS A 61 9.90 -4.69 -6.23
CA HIS A 61 11.01 -5.29 -5.50
C HIS A 61 11.96 -6.06 -6.41
N VAL A 62 11.42 -6.76 -7.42
CA VAL A 62 12.21 -7.54 -8.39
C VAL A 62 12.85 -6.62 -9.42
N ILE A 63 12.10 -5.64 -9.93
CA ILE A 63 12.60 -4.65 -10.91
C ILE A 63 13.76 -3.86 -10.32
N ALA A 64 13.68 -3.47 -9.04
CA ALA A 64 14.74 -2.72 -8.36
C ALA A 64 16.09 -3.45 -8.34
N LEU A 65 16.12 -4.79 -8.40
CA LEU A 65 17.36 -5.58 -8.41
C LEU A 65 18.20 -5.37 -9.68
N PHE A 66 17.57 -5.00 -10.79
CA PHE A 66 18.28 -4.69 -12.04
C PHE A 66 18.97 -3.32 -12.03
N ILE A 67 18.60 -2.45 -11.07
CA ILE A 67 19.10 -1.08 -10.95
C ILE A 67 20.05 -0.95 -9.76
N VAL A 68 19.73 -1.61 -8.65
CA VAL A 68 20.47 -1.53 -7.39
C VAL A 68 21.03 -2.90 -7.03
N PRO A 69 22.37 -3.10 -7.11
CA PRO A 69 23.00 -4.33 -6.64
C PRO A 69 22.64 -4.59 -5.18
N THR A 70 21.90 -5.67 -4.95
CA THR A 70 21.36 -6.02 -3.63
C THR A 70 21.70 -7.48 -3.35
N HIS A 71 22.26 -7.75 -2.16
CA HIS A 71 22.56 -9.12 -1.76
C HIS A 71 21.27 -9.93 -1.62
N PHE A 72 21.28 -11.19 -2.05
CA PHE A 72 20.07 -12.04 -2.08
C PHE A 72 19.37 -12.12 -0.71
N MET A 73 20.12 -12.35 0.36
CA MET A 73 19.54 -12.40 1.71
C MET A 73 18.94 -11.06 2.16
N THR A 74 19.52 -9.92 1.74
CA THR A 74 18.95 -8.61 2.03
C THR A 74 17.61 -8.45 1.33
N HIS A 75 17.50 -8.86 0.06
CA HIS A 75 16.24 -8.81 -0.67
C HIS A 75 15.15 -9.68 -0.02
N LEU A 76 15.50 -10.90 0.41
CA LEU A 76 14.56 -11.78 1.11
C LEU A 76 14.09 -11.20 2.45
N VAL A 77 14.98 -10.60 3.24
CA VAL A 77 14.61 -9.93 4.49
C VAL A 77 13.70 -8.75 4.21
N LEU A 78 13.98 -7.96 3.18
CA LEU A 78 13.12 -6.84 2.80
C LEU A 78 11.73 -7.31 2.38
N LEU A 79 11.61 -8.38 1.58
CA LEU A 79 10.31 -8.98 1.22
C LEU A 79 9.57 -9.55 2.43
N PHE A 80 10.27 -10.13 3.40
CA PHE A 80 9.64 -10.58 4.64
C PHE A 80 9.12 -9.40 5.46
N CYS A 81 9.93 -8.36 5.63
CA CYS A 81 9.51 -7.11 6.27
C CYS A 81 8.32 -6.47 5.56
N ASP A 82 8.25 -6.60 4.23
CA ASP A 82 7.14 -6.13 3.40
C ASP A 82 5.82 -6.83 3.74
N GLY A 83 5.85 -8.15 3.91
CA GLY A 83 4.69 -8.92 4.36
C GLY A 83 4.24 -8.55 5.77
N VAL A 84 5.20 -8.34 6.69
CA VAL A 84 4.91 -7.85 8.05
C VAL A 84 4.30 -6.44 8.01
N TRP A 85 4.85 -5.56 7.16
CA TRP A 85 4.34 -4.21 6.97
C TRP A 85 2.90 -4.22 6.43
N THR A 86 2.66 -5.00 5.37
CA THR A 86 1.33 -5.19 4.78
C THR A 86 0.33 -5.68 5.83
N THR A 87 0.73 -6.62 6.67
CA THR A 87 -0.09 -7.12 7.79
C THR A 87 -0.37 -6.01 8.81
N ASN A 88 0.64 -5.20 9.17
CA ASN A 88 0.51 -4.12 10.14
C ASN A 88 -0.39 -2.98 9.65
N ILE A 89 -0.29 -2.53 8.39
CA ILE A 89 -1.13 -1.42 7.90
C ILE A 89 -2.62 -1.80 7.74
N HIS A 90 -2.98 -3.08 7.90
CA HIS A 90 -4.36 -3.55 7.89
C HIS A 90 -4.92 -3.86 9.30
N ASP A 91 -4.18 -3.56 10.36
CA ASP A 91 -4.64 -3.84 11.74
C ASP A 91 -5.64 -2.80 12.28
N CYS A 92 -5.91 -1.73 11.52
CA CYS A 92 -6.76 -0.59 11.90
C CYS A 92 -6.27 0.22 13.13
N ILE A 93 -5.04 0.02 13.59
CA ILE A 93 -4.46 0.73 14.73
C ILE A 93 -3.61 1.90 14.22
N HIS A 94 -4.15 3.11 14.28
CA HIS A 94 -3.42 4.29 13.83
C HIS A 94 -2.28 4.66 14.81
N GLY A 95 -1.03 4.42 14.40
CA GLY A 95 0.16 4.70 15.21
C GLY A 95 0.58 6.17 15.34
N LYS A 96 -0.06 7.12 14.63
CA LYS A 96 0.22 8.57 14.69
C LYS A 96 1.69 8.98 14.45
N VAL A 97 2.44 8.22 13.66
CA VAL A 97 3.84 8.53 13.32
C VAL A 97 3.90 9.17 11.95
N TRP A 98 4.19 10.48 11.89
CA TRP A 98 4.46 11.16 10.63
C TRP A 98 5.95 11.00 10.26
N PRO A 99 6.33 10.75 8.98
CA PRO A 99 5.53 10.69 7.75
C PRO A 99 5.17 9.25 7.29
N ILE A 100 4.84 8.34 8.21
CA ILE A 100 4.65 6.92 7.91
C ILE A 100 3.23 6.63 7.39
N MET A 101 3.12 5.86 6.31
CA MET A 101 1.87 5.38 5.72
C MET A 101 1.27 4.21 6.51
N GLY A 102 0.98 4.43 7.79
CA GLY A 102 0.47 3.40 8.70
C GLY A 102 -1.02 3.09 8.54
N ALA A 103 -1.55 2.24 9.42
CA ALA A 103 -2.90 1.68 9.29
C ALA A 103 -4.05 2.69 9.20
N GLY A 104 -3.93 3.84 9.85
CA GLY A 104 -4.93 4.90 9.75
C GLY A 104 -5.07 5.47 8.33
N TYR A 105 -3.97 5.64 7.60
CA TYR A 105 -4.01 6.09 6.21
C TYR A 105 -4.59 5.02 5.28
N HIS A 106 -4.17 3.76 5.51
CA HIS A 106 -4.63 2.64 4.71
C HIS A 106 -6.11 2.29 4.96
N SER A 107 -6.63 2.53 6.15
CA SER A 107 -8.06 2.43 6.43
C SER A 107 -8.88 3.46 5.64
N ILE A 108 -8.38 4.69 5.48
CA ILE A 108 -9.01 5.69 4.60
C ILE A 108 -8.94 5.24 3.14
N HIS A 109 -7.85 4.63 2.73
CA HIS A 109 -7.71 4.06 1.40
C HIS A 109 -8.81 3.02 1.11
N HIS A 110 -8.99 2.04 2.00
CA HIS A 110 -10.03 1.01 1.88
C HIS A 110 -11.48 1.53 1.91
N THR A 111 -11.70 2.71 2.49
CA THR A 111 -13.05 3.30 2.59
C THR A 111 -13.34 4.29 1.46
N THR A 112 -12.33 4.98 0.94
CA THR A 112 -12.50 6.02 -0.09
C THR A 112 -12.10 5.57 -1.50
N TYR A 113 -11.26 4.53 -1.62
CA TYR A 113 -10.72 3.97 -2.88
C TYR A 113 -9.96 4.98 -3.76
N ARG A 114 -9.64 6.17 -3.23
CA ARG A 114 -9.14 7.29 -4.03
C ARG A 114 -7.92 8.01 -3.45
N HIS A 115 -7.47 7.57 -2.28
CA HIS A 115 -6.43 8.25 -1.51
C HIS A 115 -5.46 7.25 -0.92
N ASN A 116 -4.26 7.73 -0.54
CA ASN A 116 -3.27 7.01 0.25
C ASN A 116 -2.81 5.68 -0.39
N TYR A 117 -2.26 5.76 -1.60
CA TYR A 117 -1.75 4.60 -2.35
C TYR A 117 -0.31 4.21 -1.99
N GLY A 118 0.42 5.09 -1.31
CA GLY A 118 1.81 4.92 -0.92
C GLY A 118 2.03 3.71 -0.02
N HIS A 119 3.29 3.33 0.12
CA HIS A 119 3.63 2.03 0.71
C HIS A 119 4.13 2.18 2.15
N TYR A 120 5.33 2.73 2.35
CA TYR A 120 5.89 2.98 3.67
C TYR A 120 5.67 4.41 4.14
N THR A 121 5.60 5.38 3.22
CA THR A 121 5.57 6.81 3.59
C THR A 121 4.55 7.62 2.80
N VAL A 122 4.14 8.76 3.33
CA VAL A 122 3.11 9.62 2.71
C VAL A 122 3.60 10.45 1.52
N TRP A 123 4.91 10.40 1.21
CA TRP A 123 5.54 11.34 0.28
C TRP A 123 5.03 11.24 -1.16
N MET A 124 4.72 10.04 -1.68
CA MET A 124 4.18 9.87 -3.03
C MET A 124 2.78 10.47 -3.11
N ASP A 125 1.92 10.15 -2.14
CA ASP A 125 0.58 10.72 -2.08
C ASP A 125 0.59 12.24 -1.91
N TRP A 126 1.54 12.78 -1.14
CA TRP A 126 1.74 14.22 -1.05
C TRP A 126 2.16 14.83 -2.39
N MET A 127 3.14 14.22 -3.05
CA MET A 127 3.69 14.69 -4.33
C MET A 127 2.65 14.66 -5.45
N PHE A 128 1.80 13.65 -5.49
CA PHE A 128 0.81 13.42 -6.55
C PHE A 128 -0.63 13.81 -6.17
N GLY A 129 -0.82 14.45 -5.02
CA GLY A 129 -2.09 15.04 -4.60
C GLY A 129 -3.17 14.02 -4.21
N THR A 130 -2.77 12.83 -3.76
CA THR A 130 -3.68 11.75 -3.32
C THR A 130 -3.66 11.52 -1.80
N LEU A 131 -2.98 12.38 -1.04
CA LEU A 131 -2.87 12.27 0.41
C LEU A 131 -4.15 12.74 1.13
N CYS A 132 -4.66 11.91 2.03
CA CYS A 132 -5.77 12.21 2.92
C CYS A 132 -5.41 11.84 4.37
N HIS A 133 -5.46 12.81 5.29
CA HIS A 133 -4.98 12.62 6.65
C HIS A 133 -6.08 12.06 7.59
N PRO A 134 -5.79 11.01 8.39
CA PRO A 134 -6.77 10.38 9.28
C PRO A 134 -7.45 11.30 10.29
N GLU A 135 -6.76 12.29 10.83
CA GLU A 135 -7.29 13.13 11.91
C GLU A 135 -7.90 14.45 11.42
N VAL A 136 -7.47 14.93 10.25
CA VAL A 136 -7.86 16.24 9.69
C VAL A 136 -9.06 16.10 8.76
N ASP A 137 -9.09 15.05 7.95
CA ASP A 137 -10.06 14.90 6.87
C ASP A 137 -11.18 13.90 7.19
N SER A 138 -11.04 13.09 8.24
CA SER A 138 -12.13 12.22 8.73
C SER A 138 -13.39 12.99 9.14
N LYS A 139 -13.25 14.23 9.62
CA LYS A 139 -14.39 15.12 9.93
C LYS A 139 -15.07 15.71 8.69
N LYS A 140 -14.43 15.66 7.52
CA LYS A 140 -15.00 16.14 6.25
C LYS A 140 -15.65 15.04 5.43
N LEU A 141 -15.32 13.78 5.75
CA LEU A 141 -15.78 12.58 5.07
C LEU A 141 -16.92 11.85 5.81
N ALA A 142 -17.27 12.30 7.03
CA ALA A 142 -18.42 11.87 7.82
C ALA A 142 -19.59 12.84 7.63
#